data_AF-A0A024CHA9-F1
#
_entry.id   AF-A0A024CHA9-F1
#
_cell.length_a   1.000
_cell.length_b   1.000
_cell.length_c   1.000
_cell.angle_alpha   90.00
_cell.angle_beta   90.00
_cell.angle_gamma   90.00
#
_symmetry.space_group_name_H-M   'P 1'
#
loop_
_entity.id
_entity.type
_entity.pdbx_description
1 polymer ?
#
loop_
_entity_poly.entity_id
_entity_poly.type
_entity_poly.pdbx_seq_one_letter_code
_entity_poly.pdbx_strand_id
1 'polypeptide(L)'
;GYLTIIFADLVFCNAAFFIARIWGRSPVSRLVGHKAMERIDGFSQNQLEGNFFLMTGLLMTGLFDFLSYAIGISQTRWRIFAPAFVISVLISDSILVAVGAGVSQGASVMLGIALLAMFALATLTGLLKKKSVETND
;
A
#
# COMPACT_ATOMS: atom_id res chain seq x y z
N GLY A 1 16.79 2.19 -15.66
CA GLY A 1 15.94 2.88 -14.68
C GLY A 1 14.67 2.09 -14.41
N TYR A 2 13.70 2.14 -15.32
CA TYR A 2 12.38 1.51 -15.14
C TYR A 2 12.43 -0.01 -14.89
N LEU A 3 13.18 -0.74 -15.72
CA LEU A 3 13.33 -2.20 -15.59
C LEU A 3 13.94 -2.61 -14.23
N THR A 4 14.93 -1.87 -13.73
CA THR A 4 15.57 -2.17 -12.44
C THR A 4 14.64 -1.92 -11.26
N ILE A 5 13.71 -0.97 -11.37
CA ILE A 5 12.70 -0.68 -10.33
C ILE A 5 11.71 -1.83 -10.28
N ILE A 6 11.09 -2.19 -11.41
CA ILE A 6 10.16 -3.32 -11.48
C ILE A 6 10.80 -4.61 -10.96
N PHE A 7 12.05 -4.90 -11.35
CA PHE A 7 12.75 -6.10 -10.88
C PHE A 7 13.02 -6.05 -9.37
N ALA A 8 13.41 -4.90 -8.84
CA ALA A 8 13.61 -4.74 -7.40
C ALA A 8 12.29 -4.94 -6.63
N ASP A 9 11.20 -4.32 -7.08
CA ASP A 9 9.87 -4.44 -6.45
C ASP A 9 9.31 -5.86 -6.53
N LEU A 10 9.48 -6.55 -7.66
CA LEU A 10 9.11 -7.95 -7.79
C LEU A 10 9.89 -8.84 -6.82
N VAL A 11 11.22 -8.70 -6.76
CA VAL A 11 12.06 -9.53 -5.89
C VAL A 11 11.77 -9.23 -4.42
N PHE A 12 11.67 -7.95 -4.07
CA PHE A 12 11.43 -7.52 -2.70
C PHE A 12 10.05 -7.97 -2.20
N CYS A 13 9.00 -7.82 -3.01
CA CYS A 13 7.68 -8.27 -2.61
C CYS A 13 7.54 -9.78 -2.53
N ASN A 14 8.18 -10.52 -3.45
CA ASN A 14 8.22 -11.98 -3.33
C ASN A 14 8.96 -12.40 -2.06
N ALA A 15 10.06 -11.73 -1.71
CA ALA A 15 10.78 -11.99 -0.47
C ALA A 15 9.94 -11.65 0.77
N ALA A 16 9.32 -10.47 0.81
CA ALA A 16 8.45 -10.03 1.91
C ALA A 16 7.25 -10.98 2.11
N PHE A 17 6.61 -11.41 1.02
CA PHE A 17 5.54 -12.40 1.05
C PHE A 17 6.01 -13.75 1.63
N PHE A 18 7.21 -14.20 1.23
CA PHE A 18 7.76 -15.47 1.70
C PHE A 18 8.20 -15.41 3.17
N ILE A 19 8.83 -14.30 3.58
CA ILE A 19 9.17 -13.99 4.98
C ILE A 19 7.89 -13.96 5.83
N ALA A 20 6.84 -13.27 5.38
CA ALA A 20 5.58 -13.19 6.08
C ALA A 20 4.92 -14.57 6.26
N ARG A 21 5.00 -15.42 5.24
CA ARG A 21 4.40 -16.76 5.26
C ARG A 21 5.11 -17.73 6.21
N ILE A 22 6.45 -17.69 6.26
CA ILE A 22 7.25 -18.60 7.09
C ILE A 22 7.45 -18.04 8.50
N TRP A 23 7.85 -16.78 8.60
CA TRP A 23 8.24 -16.14 9.85
C TRP A 23 7.16 -15.24 10.45
N GLY A 24 6.21 -14.73 9.68
CA GLY A 24 5.16 -13.84 10.19
C GLY A 24 4.08 -14.57 11.01
N ARG A 25 3.69 -15.78 10.62
CA ARG A 25 2.53 -16.47 11.22
C ARG A 25 2.72 -16.83 12.69
N SER A 26 3.87 -17.37 13.09
CA SER A 26 4.11 -17.79 14.49
C SER A 26 4.14 -16.61 15.49
N PRO A 27 4.90 -15.52 15.27
CA PRO A 27 4.90 -14.38 16.18
C PRO A 27 3.59 -13.58 16.13
N VAL A 28 2.99 -13.39 14.95
CA VAL A 28 1.71 -12.67 14.83
C VAL A 28 0.58 -13.48 15.48
N SER A 29 0.57 -14.82 15.33
CA SER A 29 -0.41 -15.67 16.03
C SER A 29 -0.34 -15.58 17.55
N ARG A 30 0.86 -15.37 18.10
CA ARG A 30 1.09 -15.16 19.54
C ARG A 30 0.72 -13.76 20.00
N LEU A 31 0.86 -12.74 19.15
CA LEU A 31 0.61 -11.34 19.51
C LEU A 31 -0.87 -10.95 19.37
N VAL A 32 -1.54 -11.40 18.30
CA VAL A 32 -2.93 -11.00 17.98
C VAL A 32 -3.95 -12.09 18.37
N GLY A 33 -3.49 -13.33 18.60
CA GLY A 33 -4.34 -14.46 19.01
C GLY A 33 -5.12 -15.11 17.87
N HIS A 34 -5.53 -16.37 18.07
CA HIS A 34 -6.11 -17.22 17.02
C HIS A 34 -7.39 -16.65 16.39
N LYS A 35 -8.26 -16.03 17.20
CA LYS A 35 -9.53 -15.41 16.75
C LYS A 35 -9.33 -14.20 15.84
N ALA A 36 -8.25 -13.43 16.03
CA ALA A 36 -7.96 -12.29 15.17
C ALA A 36 -7.38 -12.75 13.83
N MET A 37 -6.55 -13.80 13.84
CA MET A 37 -6.07 -14.46 12.63
C MET A 37 -7.21 -14.95 11.75
N GLU A 38 -8.23 -15.57 12.35
CA GLU A 38 -9.39 -16.08 11.63
C GLU A 38 -10.25 -14.96 11.02
N ARG A 39 -10.38 -13.81 11.71
CA ARG A 39 -11.02 -12.62 11.12
C ARG A 39 -10.21 -12.02 9.98
N ILE A 40 -8.88 -11.99 10.10
CA ILE A 40 -7.99 -11.49 9.05
C ILE A 40 -8.08 -12.40 7.82
N ASP A 41 -8.08 -13.72 8.02
CA ASP A 41 -8.26 -14.71 6.95
C ASP A 41 -9.65 -14.59 6.30
N GLY A 42 -10.72 -14.45 7.10
CA GLY A 42 -12.07 -14.25 6.57
C GLY A 42 -12.24 -12.91 5.82
N PHE A 43 -11.58 -11.85 6.26
CA PHE A 43 -11.56 -10.56 5.56
C PHE A 43 -10.77 -10.64 4.25
N SER A 44 -9.63 -11.33 4.26
CA SER A 44 -8.81 -11.60 3.08
C SER A 44 -9.57 -12.39 2.01
N GLN A 45 -10.28 -13.43 2.43
CA GLN A 45 -11.05 -14.29 1.53
C GLN A 45 -12.31 -13.61 0.97
N ASN A 46 -13.04 -12.82 1.79
CA ASN A 46 -14.28 -12.18 1.34
C ASN A 46 -14.09 -10.82 0.67
N GLN A 47 -13.09 -10.03 1.06
CA GLN A 47 -12.92 -8.65 0.59
C GLN A 47 -11.72 -8.47 -0.35
N LEU A 48 -10.62 -9.20 -0.14
CA LEU A 48 -9.44 -9.10 -1.02
C LEU A 48 -9.52 -10.02 -2.25
N GLU A 49 -10.02 -11.25 -2.11
CA GLU A 49 -10.30 -12.11 -3.29
C GLU A 49 -11.56 -11.68 -4.05
N GLY A 50 -12.55 -11.08 -3.37
CA GLY A 50 -13.82 -10.65 -3.96
C GLY A 50 -13.78 -9.29 -4.67
N ASN A 51 -12.87 -8.38 -4.29
CA ASN A 51 -12.84 -7.02 -4.82
C ASN A 51 -11.42 -6.60 -5.22
N PHE A 52 -10.98 -7.07 -6.39
CA PHE A 52 -9.68 -6.79 -7.00
C PHE A 52 -9.33 -5.29 -7.01
N PHE A 53 -10.33 -4.41 -7.12
CA PHE A 53 -10.17 -2.96 -7.11
C PHE A 53 -9.65 -2.42 -5.77
N LEU A 54 -10.07 -3.00 -4.64
CA LEU A 54 -9.64 -2.54 -3.32
C LEU A 54 -8.18 -2.93 -3.05
N MET A 55 -7.80 -4.15 -3.47
CA MET A 55 -6.44 -4.66 -3.35
C MET A 55 -5.47 -3.88 -4.26
N THR A 56 -5.87 -3.64 -5.51
CA THR A 56 -5.14 -2.82 -6.48
C THR A 56 -5.03 -1.37 -6.01
N GLY A 57 -6.11 -0.81 -5.48
CA GLY A 57 -6.15 0.56 -4.95
C GLY A 57 -5.22 0.76 -3.74
N LEU A 58 -5.18 -0.18 -2.80
CA LEU A 58 -4.25 -0.14 -1.65
C LEU A 58 -2.79 -0.37 -2.07
N LEU A 59 -2.54 -1.17 -3.11
CA LEU A 59 -1.20 -1.29 -3.70
C LEU A 59 -0.75 0.03 -4.33
N MET A 60 -1.67 0.75 -4.98
CA MET A 60 -1.35 1.99 -5.70
C MET A 60 -1.07 3.18 -4.77
N THR A 61 -1.45 3.15 -3.49
CA THR A 61 -1.23 4.25 -2.52
C THR A 61 0.17 4.29 -1.91
N GLY A 62 1.10 3.43 -2.34
CA GLY A 62 2.48 3.39 -1.83
C GLY A 62 2.66 2.56 -0.55
N LEU A 63 1.58 1.97 -0.02
CA LEU A 63 1.61 1.00 1.09
C LEU A 63 1.74 -0.44 0.59
N PHE A 64 2.18 -0.64 -0.65
CA PHE A 64 2.25 -1.95 -1.29
C PHE A 64 3.10 -2.96 -0.51
N ASP A 65 4.16 -2.50 0.15
CA ASP A 65 5.06 -3.35 0.95
C ASP A 65 4.35 -3.89 2.20
N PHE A 66 3.66 -3.00 2.94
CA PHE A 66 2.81 -3.40 4.06
C PHE A 66 1.69 -4.34 3.63
N LEU A 67 1.09 -4.09 2.46
CA LEU A 67 0.02 -4.93 1.95
C LEU A 67 0.54 -6.31 1.52
N SER A 68 1.70 -6.38 0.85
CA SER A 68 2.37 -7.65 0.50
C SER A 68 2.70 -8.48 1.73
N TYR A 69 3.20 -7.84 2.80
CA TYR A 69 3.47 -8.48 4.09
C TYR A 69 2.19 -8.95 4.78
N ALA A 70 1.15 -8.11 4.83
CA ALA A 70 -0.14 -8.46 5.44
C ALA A 70 -0.85 -9.61 4.71
N ILE A 71 -0.81 -9.61 3.37
CA ILE A 71 -1.34 -10.67 2.53
C ILE A 71 -0.52 -11.95 2.70
N GLY A 72 0.80 -11.87 2.87
CA GLY A 72 1.65 -13.02 3.15
C GLY A 72 1.37 -13.71 4.49
N ILE A 73 0.89 -12.96 5.50
CA ILE A 73 0.41 -13.51 6.78
C ILE A 73 -0.94 -14.22 6.60
N SER A 74 -1.77 -13.74 5.69
CA SER A 74 -3.08 -14.33 5.41
C SER A 74 -2.99 -15.59 4.53
N GLN A 75 -3.92 -16.52 4.69
CA GLN A 75 -4.01 -17.76 3.91
C GLN A 75 -4.43 -17.54 2.43
N THR A 76 -4.32 -16.33 1.89
CA THR A 76 -4.73 -16.03 0.52
C THR A 76 -3.93 -16.81 -0.52
N ARG A 77 -4.60 -17.20 -1.62
CA ARG A 77 -3.98 -17.96 -2.69
C ARG A 77 -3.04 -17.08 -3.51
N TRP A 78 -1.77 -17.45 -3.54
CA TRP A 78 -0.72 -16.79 -4.32
C TRP A 78 -1.08 -16.59 -5.81
N ARG A 79 -1.91 -17.48 -6.38
CA ARG A 79 -2.37 -17.40 -7.78
C ARG A 79 -3.33 -16.26 -8.09
N ILE A 80 -4.07 -15.75 -7.11
CA ILE A 80 -4.99 -14.61 -7.30
C ILE A 80 -4.26 -13.30 -7.00
N PHE A 81 -3.37 -13.35 -6.00
CA PHE A 81 -2.55 -12.21 -5.61
C PHE A 81 -1.50 -11.83 -6.65
N ALA A 82 -0.74 -12.78 -7.20
CA ALA A 82 0.35 -12.52 -8.12
C ALA A 82 -0.05 -11.70 -9.37
N PRO A 83 -1.13 -12.03 -10.13
CA PRO A 83 -1.49 -11.24 -11.31
C PRO A 83 -2.00 -9.84 -10.93
N ALA A 84 -2.74 -9.70 -9.83
CA ALA A 84 -3.21 -8.41 -9.34
C ALA A 84 -2.05 -7.50 -8.92
N PHE A 85 -1.08 -8.08 -8.22
CA PHE A 85 0.12 -7.42 -7.77
C PHE A 85 0.96 -6.92 -8.95
N VAL A 86 1.20 -7.78 -9.94
CA VAL A 86 1.95 -7.43 -11.15
C VAL A 86 1.30 -6.27 -11.91
N ILE A 87 -0.02 -6.31 -12.11
CA ILE A 87 -0.75 -5.24 -12.81
C ILE A 87 -0.65 -3.93 -12.03
N SER A 88 -0.81 -3.98 -10.72
CA SER A 88 -0.77 -2.80 -9.85
C SER A 88 0.62 -2.16 -9.83
N VAL A 89 1.68 -2.96 -9.69
CA VAL A 89 3.07 -2.49 -9.72
C VAL A 89 3.39 -1.87 -11.08
N LEU A 90 3.02 -2.51 -12.19
CA LEU A 90 3.27 -1.97 -13.52
C LEU A 90 2.63 -0.58 -13.71
N ILE A 91 1.40 -0.38 -13.24
CA ILE A 91 0.70 0.91 -13.35
C ILE A 91 1.31 1.94 -12.40
N SER A 92 1.53 1.57 -11.15
CA SER A 92 2.05 2.49 -10.12
C SER A 92 3.49 2.92 -10.40
N ASP A 93 4.37 1.98 -10.74
CA ASP A 93 5.77 2.27 -11.06
C ASP A 93 5.90 3.09 -12.34
N SER A 94 5.02 2.89 -13.33
CA SER A 94 4.99 3.72 -14.54
C SER A 94 4.75 5.18 -14.20
N ILE A 95 3.75 5.46 -13.35
CA ILE A 95 3.44 6.82 -12.91
C ILE A 95 4.58 7.37 -12.06
N LEU A 96 5.11 6.57 -11.13
CA LEU A 96 6.19 6.99 -10.23
C LEU A 96 7.47 7.34 -11.02
N VAL A 97 7.84 6.53 -12.01
CA VAL A 97 9.00 6.79 -12.86
C VAL A 97 8.76 7.96 -13.79
N ALA A 98 7.54 8.15 -14.31
CA ALA A 98 7.21 9.33 -15.11
C ALA A 98 7.31 10.62 -14.28
N VAL A 99 6.77 10.62 -13.06
CA VAL A 99 6.89 11.73 -12.11
C VAL A 99 8.36 11.94 -11.73
N GLY A 100 9.12 10.89 -11.44
CA GLY A 100 10.54 10.97 -11.10
C GLY A 100 11.40 11.49 -12.25
N ALA A 101 11.11 11.10 -13.49
CA ALA A 101 11.75 11.66 -14.67
C ALA A 101 11.43 13.17 -14.82
N GLY A 102 10.18 13.56 -14.58
CA GLY A 102 9.78 14.98 -14.54
C GLY A 102 10.49 15.78 -13.44
N VAL A 103 10.62 15.21 -12.23
CA VAL A 103 11.41 15.79 -11.12
C VAL A 103 12.85 16.02 -11.57
N SER A 104 13.47 15.02 -12.20
CA SER A 104 14.87 15.07 -12.64
C SER A 104 15.11 16.06 -13.78
N GLN A 105 14.09 16.39 -14.59
CA GLN A 105 14.15 17.42 -15.64
C GLN A 105 13.97 18.85 -15.11
N GLY A 106 13.86 19.05 -13.79
CA GLY A 106 13.76 20.38 -13.17
C GLY A 106 12.39 20.72 -12.59
N ALA A 107 11.41 19.80 -12.65
CA ALA A 107 10.11 20.00 -11.99
C ALA A 107 10.16 19.77 -10.47
N SER A 108 11.33 19.50 -9.89
CA SER A 108 11.52 19.28 -8.45
C SER A 108 11.01 20.44 -7.60
N VAL A 109 11.23 21.68 -8.04
CA VAL A 109 10.76 22.89 -7.32
C VAL A 109 9.24 23.01 -7.40
N MET A 110 8.63 22.76 -8.56
CA MET A 110 7.17 22.78 -8.70
C MET A 110 6.50 21.69 -7.86
N LEU A 111 7.08 20.49 -7.80
CA LEU A 111 6.57 19.41 -6.94
C LEU A 111 6.76 19.72 -5.46
N GLY A 112 7.87 20.33 -5.06
CA GLY A 112 8.08 20.81 -3.69
C GLY A 112 7.03 21.84 -3.27
N ILE A 113 6.76 22.83 -4.11
CA ILE A 113 5.72 23.85 -3.85
C ILE A 113 4.33 23.22 -3.80
N ALA A 114 4.00 22.30 -4.72
CA ALA A 114 2.72 21.60 -4.74
C ALA A 114 2.49 20.77 -3.47
N LEU A 115 3.53 20.06 -2.99
CA LEU A 115 3.46 19.29 -1.74
C LEU A 115 3.28 20.19 -0.52
N LEU A 116 4.01 21.30 -0.44
CA LEU A 116 3.85 22.28 0.64
C LEU A 116 2.45 22.90 0.64
N ALA A 117 1.91 23.22 -0.55
CA ALA A 117 0.55 23.74 -0.68
C ALA A 117 -0.50 22.72 -0.25
N MET A 118 -0.38 21.45 -0.67
CA MET A 118 -1.27 20.36 -0.25
C MET A 118 -1.21 20.14 1.27
N PHE A 119 -0.01 20.18 1.85
CA PHE A 119 0.17 20.06 3.30
C PHE A 119 -0.45 21.24 4.08
N ALA A 120 -0.27 22.46 3.60
CA ALA A 120 -0.91 23.65 4.15
C ALA A 120 -2.44 23.54 4.07
N LEU A 121 -2.98 23.05 2.95
CA LEU A 121 -4.41 22.86 2.77
C LEU A 121 -4.95 21.78 3.72
N ALA A 122 -4.27 20.65 3.84
CA ALA A 122 -4.66 19.55 4.72
C ALA A 122 -4.64 19.97 6.20
N THR A 123 -3.62 20.70 6.64
CA THR A 123 -3.54 21.22 8.01
C THR A 123 -4.64 22.25 8.28
N LEU A 124 -4.94 23.13 7.31
CA LEU A 124 -6.04 24.08 7.41
C LEU A 124 -7.40 23.37 7.50
N THR A 125 -7.67 22.38 6.64
CA THR A 125 -8.91 21.57 6.70
C THR A 125 -9.02 20.81 8.01
N GLY A 126 -7.93 20.26 8.53
CA GLY A 126 -7.89 19.59 9.83
C GLY A 126 -8.22 20.53 11.00
N LEU A 127 -7.67 21.75 11.00
CA LEU A 127 -7.94 22.78 12.00
C LEU A 127 -9.38 23.30 11.93
N LEU A 128 -9.90 23.53 10.71
CA LEU A 128 -11.29 23.95 10.50
C LEU A 128 -12.28 22.87 10.96
N LYS A 129 -12.01 21.60 10.66
CA LYS A 129 -12.84 20.47 11.10
C LYS A 129 -12.79 20.29 12.62
N LYS A 130 -11.65 20.58 13.26
CA LYS A 130 -11.55 20.61 14.74
C LYS A 130 -12.40 21.74 15.32
N LYS A 131 -12.33 22.95 14.75
CA LYS A 131 -13.07 24.12 15.23
C LYS A 131 -14.60 24.00 15.02
N SER A 132 -15.05 23.37 13.94
CA SER A 132 -16.48 23.14 13.69
C SER A 132 -17.10 22.09 14.62
N VAL A 133 -16.30 21.13 15.11
CA VAL A 133 -16.72 20.16 16.11
C VAL A 133 -16.89 20.84 17.47
N GLU A 134 -16.02 21.80 17.80
CA GLU A 134 -16.05 22.57 19.06
C GLU A 134 -17.18 23.62 19.14
N THR A 135 -17.87 23.92 18.03
CA THR A 135 -18.97 24.92 17.97
C THR A 135 -20.37 24.26 17.98
N ASN A 136 -20.46 22.92 17.94
CA ASN A 136 -21.74 22.18 18.00
C ASN A 136 -22.01 21.53 19.38
N ASP A 137 -21.17 21.81 20.37
CA ASP A 137 -21.42 21.57 21.81
C ASP A 137 -21.86 22.88 22.48
#